data_AF-A0A8R2ARA2-F1
#
_entry.id   AF-A0A8R2ARA2-F1
#
_cell.length_a   1.000
_cell.length_b   1.000
_cell.length_c   1.000
_cell.angle_alpha   90.00
_cell.angle_beta   90.00
_cell.angle_gamma   90.00
#
_symmetry.space_group_name_H-M   'P 1'
#
loop_
_entity.id
_entity.type
_entity.pdbx_description
1 polymer ?
#
loop_
_entity_poly.entity_id
_entity_poly.type
_entity_poly.pdbx_seq_one_letter_code
_entity_poly.pdbx_strand_id
1 'polypeptide(L)'
;MLRKVVMSSMGAIALVPVIKAAAPINEESNGPAKPPPMRVSELPLYETPHADYAEYLEAKAHEQKTSYLKSALLPPVRALREQVQTFVDQTDFIKHSIQDNYHEFQDKSEWIFKYLREEENKEVRYGAVAMGGLTGFIFGLRGGFIRRIIYAGAGTTAMGLVCFPEDTKEIYKNNSVLAKQYINIAYNFLYGVKPGDPQLEVKFPELSLPKDFSEFVEMTVSLASSFKQAVMPPPKEVPEVSKSSEKAE
;
A
#
# COMPACT_ATOMS: atom_id res chain seq x y z
N MET A 1 10.12 13.54 14.41
CA MET A 1 8.87 14.24 14.73
C MET A 1 7.79 13.77 13.76
N LEU A 2 6.99 12.76 14.15
CA LEU A 2 5.91 12.22 13.30
C LEU A 2 4.65 13.06 13.49
N ARG A 3 4.17 13.74 12.44
CA ARG A 3 2.87 14.41 12.43
C ARG A 3 1.78 13.36 12.20
N LYS A 4 0.90 13.18 13.19
CA LYS A 4 -0.31 12.36 13.09
C LYS A 4 -1.29 13.05 12.14
N VAL A 5 -1.64 12.39 11.04
CA VAL A 5 -2.76 12.79 10.17
C VAL A 5 -4.01 12.16 10.77
N VAL A 6 -4.85 12.99 11.39
CA VAL A 6 -6.19 12.60 11.83
C VAL A 6 -7.11 12.74 10.63
N MET A 7 -7.47 11.62 9.99
CA MET A 7 -8.61 11.58 9.08
C MET A 7 -9.87 11.77 9.93
N SER A 8 -10.33 13.01 9.99
CA SER A 8 -11.65 13.35 10.51
C SER A 8 -12.69 12.72 9.59
N SER A 9 -13.38 11.69 10.08
CA SER A 9 -14.57 11.11 9.46
C SER A 9 -15.62 12.22 9.30
N MET A 10 -15.76 12.74 8.08
CA MET A 10 -16.80 13.71 7.76
C MET A 10 -18.12 12.94 7.70
N GLY A 11 -18.91 13.09 8.77
CA GLY A 11 -20.17 12.38 8.96
C GLY A 11 -21.14 12.64 7.82
N ALA A 12 -21.91 11.61 7.46
CA ALA A 12 -23.03 11.71 6.55
C ALA A 12 -24.04 12.73 7.09
N ILE A 13 -24.04 13.93 6.50
CA ILE A 13 -25.05 14.96 6.77
C ILE A 13 -26.34 14.49 6.08
N ALA A 14 -27.26 13.93 6.85
CA ALA A 14 -28.62 13.66 6.40
C ALA A 14 -29.33 15.00 6.15
N LEU A 15 -29.41 15.39 4.87
CA LEU A 15 -30.03 16.62 4.39
C LEU A 15 -31.54 16.41 4.29
N VAL A 16 -32.28 16.65 5.37
CA VAL A 16 -33.74 16.73 5.35
C VAL A 16 -34.13 18.19 5.07
N PRO A 17 -34.64 18.54 3.87
CA PRO A 17 -35.07 19.89 3.60
C PRO A 17 -36.34 20.18 4.41
N VAL A 18 -36.24 21.09 5.38
CA VAL A 18 -37.41 21.63 6.08
C VAL A 18 -38.05 22.68 5.18
N ILE A 19 -39.19 22.32 4.58
CA ILE A 19 -39.96 23.23 3.73
C ILE A 19 -40.87 24.06 4.65
N LYS A 20 -40.55 25.34 4.84
CA LYS A 20 -41.51 26.30 5.37
C LYS A 20 -42.45 26.70 4.23
N ALA A 21 -43.72 26.33 4.34
CA ALA A 21 -44.76 26.81 3.44
C ALA A 21 -44.85 28.33 3.55
N ALA A 22 -44.60 29.04 2.44
CA ALA A 22 -44.83 30.47 2.37
C ALA A 22 -46.34 30.74 2.43
N ALA A 23 -46.74 31.74 3.22
CA ALA A 23 -48.10 32.27 3.18
C ALA A 23 -48.40 32.82 1.76
N PRO A 24 -49.66 32.79 1.30
CA PRO A 24 -50.02 33.32 0.00
C PRO A 24 -49.65 34.80 -0.07
N ILE A 25 -48.73 35.13 -0.99
CA ILE A 25 -48.36 36.50 -1.30
C ILE A 25 -49.56 37.08 -2.06
N ASN A 26 -50.21 38.11 -1.54
CA ASN A 26 -51.14 38.90 -2.32
C ASN A 26 -50.34 39.49 -3.49
N GLU A 27 -50.66 39.07 -4.71
CA GLU A 27 -50.04 39.61 -5.92
C GLU A 27 -50.41 41.09 -6.06
N GLU A 28 -49.57 41.99 -5.55
CA GLU A 28 -49.60 43.39 -5.98
C GLU A 28 -49.07 43.43 -7.42
N SER A 29 -49.99 43.69 -8.35
CA SER A 29 -49.76 43.65 -9.79
C SER A 29 -48.90 44.83 -10.25
N ASN A 30 -47.58 44.67 -10.20
CA ASN A 30 -46.63 45.57 -10.86
C ASN A 30 -46.50 45.32 -12.39
N GLY A 31 -47.43 44.57 -12.99
CA GLY A 31 -47.43 44.24 -14.42
C GLY A 31 -48.31 45.18 -15.26
N PRO A 32 -48.10 45.25 -16.58
CA PRO A 32 -48.97 46.00 -17.49
C PRO A 32 -50.42 45.49 -17.40
N ALA A 33 -51.38 46.42 -17.35
CA ALA A 33 -52.79 46.08 -17.30
C ALA A 33 -53.20 45.28 -18.54
N LYS A 34 -54.06 44.27 -18.38
CA LYS A 34 -54.52 43.45 -19.49
C LYS A 34 -55.20 44.32 -20.55
N PRO A 35 -54.67 44.38 -21.79
CA PRO A 35 -55.23 45.24 -22.81
C PRO A 35 -56.64 44.76 -23.22
N PRO A 36 -57.56 45.70 -23.54
CA PRO A 36 -58.91 45.37 -23.97
C PRO A 36 -58.90 44.65 -25.34
N PRO A 37 -59.90 43.81 -25.64
CA PRO A 37 -59.99 43.14 -26.94
C PRO A 37 -60.25 44.16 -28.06
N MET A 38 -59.43 44.16 -29.12
CA MET A 38 -59.56 45.06 -30.28
C MET A 38 -59.52 44.32 -31.62
N ARG A 39 -59.99 44.97 -32.69
CA ARG A 39 -59.95 44.43 -34.05
C ARG A 39 -58.58 44.61 -34.69
N VAL A 40 -58.25 43.79 -35.70
CA VAL A 40 -56.95 43.85 -36.41
C VAL A 40 -56.70 45.24 -37.04
N SER A 41 -57.74 45.94 -37.49
CA SER A 41 -57.66 47.29 -38.05
C SER A 41 -57.40 48.39 -37.01
N GLU A 42 -57.55 48.09 -35.73
CA GLU A 42 -57.42 49.03 -34.61
C GLU A 42 -56.08 48.85 -33.86
N LEU A 43 -55.18 48.03 -34.42
CA LEU A 43 -53.88 47.76 -33.81
C LEU A 43 -52.99 49.01 -33.90
N PRO A 44 -52.41 49.49 -32.79
CA PRO A 44 -51.47 50.60 -32.86
C PRO A 44 -50.23 50.19 -33.68
N LEU A 45 -49.77 51.08 -34.56
CA LEU A 45 -48.64 50.80 -35.45
C LEU A 45 -47.27 50.89 -34.76
N TYR A 46 -47.18 51.63 -33.66
CA TYR A 46 -45.94 51.90 -32.95
C TYR A 46 -45.92 51.37 -31.51
N GLU A 47 -47.08 51.03 -30.96
CA GLU A 47 -47.22 50.45 -29.61
C GLU A 47 -47.81 49.05 -29.71
N THR A 48 -47.26 48.10 -28.96
CA THR A 48 -47.73 46.70 -28.98
C THR A 48 -48.19 46.22 -27.60
N PRO A 49 -49.24 46.81 -26.99
CA PRO A 49 -49.68 46.45 -25.64
C PRO A 49 -50.01 44.96 -25.48
N HIS A 50 -50.50 44.31 -26.54
CA HIS A 50 -50.80 42.88 -26.54
C HIS A 50 -49.56 41.98 -26.60
N ALA A 51 -48.49 42.42 -27.27
CA ALA A 51 -47.22 41.69 -27.31
C ALA A 51 -46.50 41.82 -25.96
N ASP A 52 -46.44 43.04 -25.42
CA ASP A 52 -45.80 43.32 -24.13
C ASP A 52 -46.49 42.56 -22.98
N TYR A 53 -47.83 42.45 -23.04
CA TYR A 53 -48.61 41.65 -22.08
C TYR A 53 -48.40 40.14 -22.27
N ALA A 54 -48.24 39.66 -23.51
CA ALA A 54 -47.93 38.25 -23.78
C ALA A 54 -46.53 37.88 -23.26
N GLU A 55 -45.52 38.71 -23.52
CA GLU A 55 -44.16 38.55 -22.98
C GLU A 55 -44.15 38.56 -21.45
N TYR A 56 -44.94 39.44 -20.82
CA TYR A 56 -45.12 39.46 -19.37
C TYR A 56 -45.73 38.14 -18.84
N LEU A 57 -46.75 37.59 -19.52
CA LEU A 57 -47.34 36.31 -19.13
C LEU A 57 -46.37 35.14 -19.29
N GLU A 58 -45.57 35.13 -20.36
CA GLU A 58 -44.53 34.11 -20.57
C GLU A 58 -43.46 34.21 -19.48
N ALA A 59 -42.97 35.41 -19.18
CA ALA A 59 -42.02 35.65 -18.09
C ALA A 59 -42.57 35.15 -16.74
N LYS A 60 -43.82 35.49 -16.41
CA LYS A 60 -44.49 35.02 -15.19
C LYS A 60 -44.69 33.50 -15.17
N ALA A 61 -45.01 32.89 -16.31
CA ALA A 61 -45.14 31.44 -16.44
C ALA A 61 -43.78 30.73 -16.26
N HIS A 62 -42.68 31.32 -16.74
CA HIS A 62 -41.32 30.81 -16.52
C HIS A 62 -40.88 30.93 -15.06
N GLU A 63 -41.24 32.02 -14.40
CA GLU A 63 -41.03 32.22 -12.97
C GLU A 63 -41.83 31.19 -12.15
N GLN A 64 -43.11 30.99 -12.48
CA GLN A 64 -44.01 30.04 -11.82
C GLN A 64 -43.64 28.56 -12.07
N LYS A 65 -43.01 28.24 -13.21
CA LYS A 65 -42.48 26.89 -13.52
C LYS A 65 -41.30 26.49 -12.62
N THR A 66 -40.67 27.43 -11.91
CA THR A 66 -39.75 27.09 -10.83
C THR A 66 -40.55 26.72 -9.58
N SER A 67 -41.11 25.50 -9.58
CA SER A 67 -41.77 24.94 -8.39
C SER A 67 -40.86 25.17 -7.18
N TYR A 68 -41.41 25.66 -6.05
CA TYR A 68 -40.67 25.87 -4.80
C TYR A 68 -39.84 24.64 -4.40
N LEU A 69 -40.32 23.44 -4.74
CA LEU A 69 -39.60 22.19 -4.51
C LEU A 69 -38.35 22.09 -5.39
N LYS A 70 -38.43 22.51 -6.65
CA LYS A 70 -37.30 22.53 -7.57
C LYS A 70 -36.25 23.55 -7.12
N SER A 71 -36.64 24.76 -6.74
CA SER A 71 -35.67 25.77 -6.27
C SER A 71 -35.02 25.38 -4.94
N ALA A 72 -35.75 24.71 -4.04
CA ALA A 72 -35.20 24.22 -2.76
C ALA A 72 -34.29 22.98 -2.91
N LEU A 73 -34.58 22.08 -3.86
CA LEU A 73 -33.83 20.82 -4.03
C LEU A 73 -32.63 20.94 -4.98
N LEU A 74 -32.59 21.93 -5.87
CA LEU A 74 -31.49 22.10 -6.82
C LEU A 74 -30.12 22.37 -6.14
N PRO A 75 -29.99 23.25 -5.13
CA PRO A 75 -28.72 23.52 -4.48
C PRO A 75 -28.07 22.30 -3.81
N PRO A 76 -28.77 21.50 -2.97
CA PRO A 76 -28.13 20.34 -2.32
C PRO A 76 -27.79 19.23 -3.31
N VAL A 77 -28.62 18.98 -4.33
CA VAL A 77 -28.34 17.97 -5.36
C VAL A 77 -27.13 18.38 -6.21
N ARG A 78 -27.02 19.68 -6.53
CA ARG A 78 -25.84 20.21 -7.24
C ARG A 78 -24.57 20.09 -6.39
N ALA A 79 -24.63 20.47 -5.12
CA ALA A 79 -23.49 20.37 -4.21
C ALA A 79 -23.00 18.92 -4.06
N LEU A 80 -23.91 17.95 -3.93
CA LEU A 80 -23.57 16.53 -3.89
C LEU A 80 -22.93 16.06 -5.19
N ARG A 81 -23.48 16.47 -6.34
CA ARG A 81 -22.92 16.12 -7.64
C ARG A 81 -21.50 16.63 -7.80
N GLU A 82 -21.25 17.89 -7.47
CA GLU A 82 -19.94 18.52 -7.56
C GLU A 82 -18.92 17.85 -6.62
N GLN A 83 -19.34 17.48 -5.40
CA GLN A 83 -18.48 16.74 -4.46
C GLN A 83 -18.11 15.35 -4.99
N VAL A 84 -19.08 14.61 -5.53
CA VAL A 84 -18.82 13.28 -6.10
C VAL A 84 -17.93 13.39 -7.34
N GLN A 85 -18.19 14.35 -8.22
CA GLN A 85 -17.36 14.58 -9.40
C GLN A 85 -15.92 14.92 -9.01
N THR A 86 -15.74 15.87 -8.09
CA THR A 86 -14.40 16.24 -7.60
C THR A 86 -13.66 15.05 -6.99
N PHE A 87 -14.36 14.19 -6.26
CA PHE A 87 -13.77 13.00 -5.67
C PHE A 87 -13.35 11.98 -6.74
N VAL A 88 -14.22 11.70 -7.72
CA VAL A 88 -13.92 10.80 -8.83
C VAL A 88 -12.73 11.31 -9.64
N ASP A 89 -12.74 12.59 -10.02
CA ASP A 89 -11.66 13.23 -10.78
C ASP A 89 -10.33 13.15 -10.03
N GLN A 90 -10.34 13.35 -8.71
CA GLN A 90 -9.14 13.23 -7.88
C GLN A 90 -8.64 11.77 -7.81
N THR A 91 -9.54 10.80 -7.71
CA THR A 91 -9.14 9.38 -7.71
C THR A 91 -8.58 8.94 -9.06
N ASP A 92 -9.16 9.40 -10.17
CA ASP A 92 -8.70 9.07 -11.51
C ASP A 92 -7.33 9.69 -11.77
N PHE A 93 -7.10 10.95 -11.37
CA PHE A 93 -5.80 11.59 -11.48
C PHE A 93 -4.71 10.83 -10.69
N ILE A 94 -5.00 10.46 -9.44
CA ILE A 94 -4.05 9.70 -8.60
C ILE A 94 -3.78 8.32 -9.22
N LYS A 95 -4.82 7.64 -9.69
CA LYS A 95 -4.69 6.31 -10.31
C LYS A 95 -3.82 6.37 -11.56
N HIS A 96 -4.08 7.32 -12.46
CA HIS A 96 -3.27 7.51 -13.67
C HIS A 96 -1.82 7.85 -13.34
N SER A 97 -1.59 8.77 -12.40
CA SER A 97 -0.23 9.11 -11.99
C SER A 97 0.50 7.91 -11.38
N ILE A 98 -0.14 7.11 -10.53
CA ILE A 98 0.48 5.90 -9.96
C ILE A 98 0.77 4.88 -11.05
N GLN A 99 -0.17 4.67 -11.98
CA GLN A 99 -0.01 3.69 -13.05
C GLN A 99 1.14 4.07 -14.00
N ASP A 100 1.22 5.34 -14.41
CA ASP A 100 2.26 5.82 -15.31
C ASP A 100 3.64 5.72 -14.63
N ASN A 101 3.75 6.15 -13.37
CA ASN A 101 4.98 5.99 -12.60
C ASN A 101 5.34 4.52 -12.43
N TYR A 102 4.36 3.63 -12.17
CA TYR A 102 4.63 2.21 -11.96
C TYR A 102 5.27 1.55 -13.19
N HIS A 103 4.72 1.80 -14.38
CA HIS A 103 5.30 1.30 -15.64
C HIS A 103 6.70 1.89 -15.87
N GLU A 104 6.87 3.19 -15.67
CA GLU A 104 8.18 3.85 -15.82
C GLU A 104 9.22 3.28 -14.82
N PHE A 105 8.82 3.03 -13.58
CA PHE A 105 9.68 2.40 -12.58
C PHE A 105 10.07 0.99 -12.97
N GLN A 106 9.11 0.20 -13.46
CA GLN A 106 9.37 -1.16 -13.92
C GLN A 106 10.40 -1.15 -15.06
N ASP A 107 10.15 -0.35 -16.11
CA ASP A 107 11.02 -0.26 -17.28
C ASP A 107 12.44 0.21 -16.90
N LYS A 108 12.54 1.23 -16.04
CA LYS A 108 13.82 1.72 -15.53
C LYS A 108 14.54 0.68 -14.70
N SER A 109 13.82 -0.07 -13.86
CA SER A 109 14.41 -1.12 -13.04
C SER A 109 14.95 -2.26 -13.91
N GLU A 110 14.19 -2.71 -14.91
CA GLU A 110 14.61 -3.75 -15.85
C GLU A 110 15.85 -3.32 -16.63
N TRP A 111 15.89 -2.07 -17.09
CA TRP A 111 17.07 -1.50 -17.74
C TRP A 111 18.30 -1.48 -16.82
N ILE A 112 18.15 -1.05 -15.56
CA ILE A 112 19.23 -1.05 -14.56
C ILE A 112 19.73 -2.48 -14.31
N PHE A 113 18.82 -3.44 -14.13
CA PHE A 113 19.19 -4.84 -13.92
C PHE A 113 19.97 -5.39 -15.12
N LYS A 114 19.54 -5.08 -16.34
CA LYS A 114 20.25 -5.48 -17.56
C LYS A 114 21.63 -4.82 -17.64
N TYR A 115 21.70 -3.51 -17.41
CA TYR A 115 22.96 -2.74 -17.43
C TYR A 115 23.98 -3.23 -16.39
N LEU A 116 23.53 -3.52 -15.18
CA LEU A 116 24.37 -4.10 -14.12
C LEU A 116 24.83 -5.54 -14.43
N ARG A 117 24.15 -6.26 -15.32
CA ARG A 117 24.52 -7.62 -15.74
C ARG A 117 25.29 -7.67 -17.07
N GLU A 118 25.54 -6.53 -17.70
CA GLU A 118 26.37 -6.41 -18.90
C GLU A 118 27.87 -6.55 -18.54
N GLU A 119 28.61 -7.48 -19.16
CA GLU A 119 29.98 -7.87 -18.74
C GLU A 119 31.02 -6.75 -18.85
N GLU A 120 30.73 -5.74 -19.66
CA GLU A 120 31.63 -4.61 -19.93
C GLU A 120 31.79 -3.68 -18.71
N ASN A 121 30.79 -3.62 -17.82
CA ASN A 121 30.72 -2.66 -16.72
C ASN A 121 31.15 -3.23 -15.36
N LYS A 122 32.25 -4.01 -15.31
CA LYS A 122 32.69 -4.69 -14.07
C LYS A 122 32.92 -3.72 -12.90
N GLU A 123 33.48 -2.55 -13.16
CA GLU A 123 33.73 -1.53 -12.13
C GLU A 123 32.44 -1.02 -11.47
N VAL A 124 31.41 -0.77 -12.28
CA VAL A 124 30.10 -0.30 -11.81
C VAL A 124 29.42 -1.34 -10.94
N ARG A 125 29.56 -2.64 -11.27
CA ARG A 125 29.02 -3.73 -10.45
C ARG A 125 29.66 -3.79 -9.07
N TYR A 126 30.98 -3.68 -8.98
CA TYR A 126 31.66 -3.65 -7.68
C TYR A 126 31.26 -2.41 -6.88
N GLY A 127 31.09 -1.26 -7.55
CA GLY A 127 30.54 -0.05 -6.93
C GLY A 127 29.14 -0.25 -6.35
N ALA A 128 28.25 -0.90 -7.11
CA ALA A 128 26.90 -1.24 -6.66
C ALA A 128 26.93 -2.15 -5.43
N VAL A 129 27.75 -3.21 -5.44
CA VAL A 129 27.91 -4.13 -4.30
C VAL A 129 28.43 -3.39 -3.06
N ALA A 130 29.42 -2.51 -3.22
CA ALA A 130 29.93 -1.68 -2.14
C ALA A 130 28.84 -0.75 -1.57
N MET A 131 28.02 -0.14 -2.42
CA MET A 131 26.86 0.64 -1.99
C MET A 131 25.82 -0.22 -1.27
N GLY A 132 25.60 -1.46 -1.70
CA GLY A 132 24.78 -2.45 -0.99
C GLY A 132 25.31 -2.70 0.43
N GLY A 133 26.62 -2.83 0.58
CA GLY A 133 27.26 -2.97 1.89
C GLY A 133 27.12 -1.74 2.78
N LEU A 134 27.34 -0.55 2.21
CA LEU A 134 27.22 0.71 2.93
C LEU A 134 25.77 0.98 3.37
N THR A 135 24.79 0.71 2.50
CA THR A 135 23.36 0.83 2.84
C THR A 135 23.00 -0.14 3.96
N GLY A 136 23.42 -1.40 3.86
CA GLY A 136 23.30 -2.38 4.94
C GLY A 136 23.94 -1.90 6.24
N PHE A 137 25.16 -1.38 6.18
CA PHE A 137 25.86 -0.82 7.34
C PHE A 137 25.08 0.32 8.00
N ILE A 138 24.52 1.24 7.20
CA ILE A 138 23.68 2.35 7.68
C ILE A 138 22.44 1.83 8.41
N PHE A 139 21.75 0.82 7.86
CA PHE A 139 20.63 0.18 8.55
C PHE A 139 21.06 -0.52 9.85
N GLY A 140 22.29 -1.03 9.90
CA GLY A 140 22.89 -1.65 11.08
C GLY A 140 23.37 -0.66 12.16
N LEU A 141 23.46 0.65 11.90
CA LEU A 141 24.05 1.65 12.80
C LEU A 141 23.40 1.71 14.18
N ARG A 142 22.09 1.44 14.24
CA ARG A 142 21.32 1.44 15.50
C ARG A 142 21.66 0.25 16.41
N GLY A 143 22.44 -0.71 15.94
CA GLY A 143 22.96 -1.84 16.73
C GLY A 143 24.41 -1.67 17.18
N GLY A 144 24.88 -2.67 17.94
CA GLY A 144 26.30 -2.87 18.26
C GLY A 144 27.13 -3.32 17.03
N PHE A 145 28.43 -3.50 17.24
CA PHE A 145 29.40 -3.82 16.18
C PHE A 145 29.02 -5.07 15.35
N ILE A 146 28.61 -6.15 16.01
CA ILE A 146 28.21 -7.41 15.33
C ILE A 146 27.01 -7.17 14.40
N ARG A 147 26.00 -6.42 14.86
CA ARG A 147 24.81 -6.14 14.06
C ARG A 147 25.16 -5.31 12.82
N ARG A 148 26.11 -4.39 12.92
CA ARG A 148 26.61 -3.62 11.77
C ARG A 148 27.26 -4.51 10.72
N ILE A 149 28.09 -5.46 11.14
CA ILE A 149 28.73 -6.41 10.22
C ILE A 149 27.70 -7.31 9.55
N ILE A 150 26.73 -7.85 10.31
CA ILE A 150 25.68 -8.71 9.75
C ILE A 150 24.84 -7.96 8.72
N TYR A 151 24.39 -6.74 9.02
CA TYR A 151 23.58 -5.96 8.09
C TYR A 151 24.39 -5.49 6.88
N ALA A 152 25.65 -5.09 7.07
CA ALA A 152 26.54 -4.76 5.95
C ALA A 152 26.76 -5.98 5.04
N GLY A 153 27.03 -7.14 5.63
CA GLY A 153 27.18 -8.41 4.91
C GLY A 153 25.90 -8.83 4.19
N ALA A 154 24.72 -8.64 4.80
CA ALA A 154 23.45 -8.89 4.15
C ALA A 154 23.22 -7.96 2.95
N GLY A 155 23.56 -6.67 3.08
CA GLY A 155 23.46 -5.69 2.01
C GLY A 155 24.42 -5.95 0.86
N THR A 156 25.70 -6.27 1.14
CA THR A 156 26.67 -6.67 0.11
C THR A 156 26.22 -7.95 -0.58
N THR A 157 25.77 -8.95 0.17
CA THR A 157 25.33 -10.24 -0.39
C THR A 157 24.09 -10.06 -1.27
N ALA A 158 23.09 -9.30 -0.82
CA ALA A 158 21.88 -9.04 -1.58
C ALA A 158 22.20 -8.36 -2.92
N MET A 159 23.04 -7.32 -2.90
CA MET A 159 23.44 -6.64 -4.13
C MET A 159 24.40 -7.48 -4.99
N GLY A 160 25.25 -8.29 -4.36
CA GLY A 160 26.12 -9.26 -5.02
C GLY A 160 25.32 -10.31 -5.81
N LEU A 161 24.21 -10.80 -5.26
CA LEU A 161 23.31 -11.72 -5.97
C LEU A 161 22.67 -11.09 -7.21
N VAL A 162 22.37 -9.79 -7.14
CA VAL A 162 21.80 -9.05 -8.27
C VAL A 162 22.84 -8.85 -9.38
N CYS A 163 24.04 -8.39 -9.02
CA CYS A 163 25.10 -8.02 -9.97
C CYS A 163 25.95 -9.21 -10.46
N PHE A 164 26.13 -10.24 -9.63
CA PHE A 164 26.98 -11.42 -9.88
C PHE A 164 26.28 -12.71 -9.42
N PRO A 165 25.20 -13.13 -10.10
CA PRO A 165 24.39 -14.25 -9.65
C PRO A 165 25.15 -15.59 -9.67
N GLU A 166 26.02 -15.84 -10.65
CA GLU A 166 26.75 -17.11 -10.75
C GLU A 166 27.91 -17.19 -9.76
N ASP A 167 28.78 -16.17 -9.73
CA ASP A 167 29.88 -16.09 -8.77
C ASP A 167 29.38 -16.19 -7.32
N THR A 168 28.29 -15.49 -7.00
CA THR A 168 27.74 -15.51 -5.65
C THR A 168 27.16 -16.87 -5.28
N LYS A 169 26.51 -17.59 -6.21
CA LYS A 169 26.01 -18.95 -5.96
C LYS A 169 27.15 -19.93 -5.70
N GLU A 170 28.24 -19.84 -6.47
CA GLU A 170 29.41 -20.72 -6.29
C GLU A 170 30.11 -20.45 -4.95
N ILE A 171 30.36 -19.17 -4.65
CA ILE A 171 30.93 -18.73 -3.37
C ILE A 171 30.04 -19.20 -2.21
N TYR A 172 28.72 -19.06 -2.33
CA TYR A 172 27.80 -19.47 -1.28
C TYR A 172 27.80 -20.98 -1.05
N LYS A 173 27.77 -21.80 -2.12
CA LYS A 173 27.85 -23.27 -2.00
C LYS A 173 29.15 -23.70 -1.34
N ASN A 174 30.29 -23.22 -1.82
CA ASN A 174 31.61 -23.60 -1.29
C ASN A 174 31.79 -23.15 0.16
N ASN A 175 31.35 -21.93 0.50
CA ASN A 175 31.47 -21.42 1.86
C ASN A 175 30.46 -22.06 2.83
N SER A 176 29.30 -22.53 2.36
CA SER A 176 28.31 -23.17 3.23
C SER A 176 28.86 -24.44 3.90
N VAL A 177 29.66 -25.23 3.18
CA VAL A 177 30.28 -26.45 3.71
C VAL A 177 31.30 -26.11 4.79
N LEU A 178 32.16 -25.12 4.52
CA LEU A 178 33.15 -24.65 5.49
C LEU A 178 32.48 -24.01 6.72
N ALA A 179 31.44 -23.20 6.52
CA ALA A 179 30.69 -22.58 7.60
C ALA A 179 30.07 -23.64 8.54
N LYS A 180 29.47 -24.70 7.99
CA LYS A 180 28.95 -25.82 8.79
C LYS A 180 30.04 -26.45 9.67
N GLN A 181 31.23 -26.68 9.11
CA GLN A 181 32.37 -27.23 9.86
C GLN A 181 32.80 -26.30 11.01
N TYR A 182 32.99 -25.01 10.74
CA TYR A 182 33.37 -24.05 11.78
C TYR A 182 32.32 -23.89 12.87
N ILE A 183 31.03 -23.91 12.52
CA ILE A 183 29.95 -23.82 13.51
C ILE A 183 29.92 -25.07 14.39
N ASN A 184 30.08 -26.28 13.80
CA ASN A 184 30.16 -27.51 14.58
C ASN A 184 31.39 -27.52 15.51
N ILE A 185 32.55 -27.05 15.04
CA ILE A 185 33.76 -26.92 15.87
C ILE A 185 33.51 -25.94 17.03
N ALA A 186 32.96 -24.76 16.73
CA ALA A 186 32.65 -23.76 17.76
C ALA A 186 31.62 -24.25 18.77
N TYR A 187 30.62 -24.99 18.32
CA TYR A 187 29.60 -25.61 19.17
C TYR A 187 30.20 -26.64 20.12
N ASN A 188 31.01 -27.57 19.57
CA ASN A 188 31.73 -28.57 20.36
C ASN A 188 32.69 -27.92 21.37
N PHE A 189 33.33 -26.80 21.00
CA PHE A 189 34.20 -26.04 21.91
C PHE A 189 33.41 -25.36 23.04
N LEU A 190 32.26 -24.74 22.73
CA LEU A 190 31.41 -24.08 23.73
C LEU A 190 30.89 -25.08 24.77
N TYR A 191 30.57 -26.30 24.34
CA TYR A 191 30.10 -27.39 25.22
C TYR A 191 31.24 -28.14 25.94
N GLY A 192 32.52 -27.86 25.62
CA GLY A 192 33.66 -28.45 26.32
C GLY A 192 33.85 -29.95 26.07
N VAL A 193 33.48 -30.43 24.88
CA VAL A 193 33.61 -31.85 24.50
C VAL A 193 35.10 -32.23 24.45
N LYS A 194 35.48 -33.31 25.14
CA LYS A 194 36.87 -33.77 25.18
C LYS A 194 37.18 -34.63 23.95
N PRO A 195 38.45 -34.73 23.50
CA PRO A 195 38.81 -35.61 22.39
C PRO A 195 38.49 -37.07 22.76
N GLY A 196 37.39 -37.62 22.24
CA GLY A 196 36.93 -38.99 22.52
C GLY A 196 35.41 -39.16 22.68
N ASP A 197 34.67 -38.09 22.96
CA ASP A 197 33.20 -38.11 23.05
C ASP A 197 32.54 -38.02 21.66
N PRO A 198 31.30 -38.53 21.46
CA PRO A 198 30.60 -38.42 20.18
C PRO A 198 30.40 -36.96 19.80
N GLN A 199 30.84 -36.57 18.60
CA GLN A 199 30.70 -35.19 18.12
C GLN A 199 29.22 -34.82 18.03
N LEU A 200 28.83 -33.71 18.64
CA LEU A 200 27.47 -33.20 18.53
C LEU A 200 27.35 -32.50 17.17
N GLU A 201 26.78 -33.20 16.19
CA GLU A 201 26.51 -32.66 14.86
C GLU A 201 25.25 -31.82 14.88
N VAL A 202 25.40 -30.50 14.73
CA VAL A 202 24.25 -29.64 14.51
C VAL A 202 23.85 -29.78 13.04
N LYS A 203 22.70 -30.44 12.79
CA LYS A 203 22.10 -30.53 11.45
C LYS A 203 21.52 -29.17 11.07
N PHE A 204 22.37 -28.29 10.54
CA PHE A 204 21.89 -27.08 9.90
C PHE A 204 21.21 -27.44 8.58
N PRO A 205 20.01 -26.90 8.31
CA PRO A 205 19.39 -27.02 7.00
C PRO A 205 20.39 -26.53 5.93
N GLU A 206 20.34 -27.14 4.75
CA GLU A 206 21.12 -26.64 3.64
C GLU A 206 20.66 -25.21 3.37
N LEU A 207 21.57 -24.28 3.64
CA LEU A 207 21.47 -22.88 3.28
C LEU A 207 21.46 -22.84 1.75
N SER A 208 20.31 -23.04 1.14
CA SER A 208 20.01 -22.63 -0.21
C SER A 208 19.45 -21.21 -0.13
N LEU A 209 19.88 -20.33 -1.02
CA LEU A 209 19.31 -18.98 -1.10
C LEU A 209 17.80 -19.12 -1.33
N PRO A 210 16.94 -18.57 -0.44
CA PRO A 210 15.50 -18.67 -0.61
C PRO A 210 15.13 -18.02 -1.92
N LYS A 211 14.31 -18.70 -2.71
CA LYS A 211 13.74 -18.10 -3.91
C LYS A 211 12.57 -17.20 -3.53
N ASP A 212 11.86 -17.56 -2.46
CA ASP A 212 10.66 -16.87 -1.99
C ASP A 212 10.73 -16.44 -0.52
N PHE A 213 9.93 -15.42 -0.18
CA PHE A 213 9.80 -14.93 1.21
C PHE A 213 9.20 -15.97 2.15
N SER A 214 8.32 -16.85 1.65
CA SER A 214 7.77 -17.97 2.43
C SER A 214 8.87 -18.95 2.83
N GLU A 215 9.72 -19.35 1.88
CA GLU A 215 10.88 -20.21 2.14
C GLU A 215 11.84 -19.55 3.15
N PHE A 216 12.02 -18.23 3.07
CA PHE A 216 12.83 -17.50 4.06
C PHE A 216 12.22 -17.58 5.45
N VAL A 217 10.91 -17.36 5.60
CA VAL A 217 10.22 -17.46 6.89
C VAL A 217 10.33 -18.88 7.43
N GLU A 218 10.07 -19.89 6.61
CA GLU A 218 10.20 -21.30 7.00
C GLU A 218 11.63 -21.65 7.42
N MET A 219 12.64 -21.19 6.68
CA MET A 219 14.05 -21.34 7.06
C MET A 219 14.37 -20.64 8.38
N THR A 220 13.83 -19.44 8.64
CA THR A 220 14.06 -18.76 9.92
C THR A 220 13.38 -19.47 11.09
N VAL A 221 12.19 -20.04 10.86
CA VAL A 221 11.47 -20.84 11.86
C VAL A 221 12.21 -22.14 12.15
N SER A 222 12.69 -22.83 11.10
CA SER A 222 13.43 -24.07 11.26
C SER A 222 14.77 -23.83 11.98
N LEU A 223 15.51 -22.78 11.62
CA LEU A 223 16.70 -22.35 12.34
C LEU A 223 16.41 -21.97 13.79
N ALA A 224 15.35 -21.21 14.06
CA ALA A 224 14.95 -20.87 15.42
C ALA A 224 14.63 -22.13 16.25
N SER A 225 13.96 -23.10 15.63
CA SER A 225 13.64 -24.38 16.28
C SER A 225 14.90 -25.21 16.56
N SER A 226 15.85 -25.27 15.63
CA SER A 226 17.11 -26.00 15.81
C SER A 226 18.00 -25.34 16.86
N PHE A 227 18.06 -24.00 16.89
CA PHE A 227 18.74 -23.26 17.96
C PHE A 227 18.08 -23.50 19.32
N LYS A 228 16.74 -23.47 19.39
CA LYS A 228 16.01 -23.78 20.62
C LYS A 228 16.34 -25.20 21.11
N GLN A 229 16.37 -26.19 20.21
CA GLN A 229 16.72 -27.56 20.53
C GLN A 229 18.20 -27.73 20.93
N ALA A 230 19.11 -26.91 20.39
CA ALA A 230 20.53 -26.96 20.72
C ALA A 230 20.91 -26.21 22.01
N VAL A 231 20.10 -25.21 22.42
CA VAL A 231 20.32 -24.38 23.62
C VAL A 231 19.56 -24.94 24.84
N MET A 232 18.40 -25.57 24.64
CA MET A 232 17.74 -26.29 25.72
C MET A 232 18.37 -27.67 25.86
N PRO A 233 18.68 -28.15 27.08
CA PRO A 233 19.16 -29.52 27.25
C PRO A 233 18.14 -30.48 26.66
N PRO A 234 18.55 -31.62 26.09
CA PRO A 234 17.61 -32.68 25.73
C PRO A 234 16.75 -32.94 26.97
N PRO A 235 15.42 -33.08 26.83
CA PRO A 235 14.58 -33.52 27.93
C PRO A 235 15.26 -34.75 28.51
N LYS A 236 15.65 -34.71 29.80
CA LYS A 236 16.06 -35.91 30.51
C LYS A 236 14.95 -36.90 30.26
N GLU A 237 15.26 -38.00 29.58
CA GLU A 237 14.37 -39.15 29.46
C GLU A 237 13.93 -39.46 30.89
N VAL A 238 12.69 -39.10 31.20
CA VAL A 238 12.04 -39.57 32.41
C VAL A 238 11.81 -41.05 32.10
N PRO A 239 12.40 -41.99 32.87
CA PRO A 239 12.32 -43.39 32.54
C PRO A 239 10.84 -43.79 32.53
N GLU A 240 10.35 -44.19 31.36
CA GLU A 240 9.02 -44.77 31.23
C GLU A 240 8.96 -46.01 32.12
N VAL A 241 8.09 -45.92 33.12
CA VAL A 241 7.75 -46.98 34.04
C VAL A 241 7.26 -48.18 33.24
N SER A 242 8.04 -49.25 33.33
CA SER A 242 7.73 -50.64 33.07
C SER A 242 6.23 -50.99 33.06
N LYS A 243 5.75 -51.52 31.94
CA LYS A 243 4.66 -52.49 31.91
C LYS A 243 5.18 -53.78 31.28
N SER A 244 5.79 -54.62 32.11
CA SER A 244 5.90 -56.05 31.84
C SER A 244 4.52 -56.66 32.01
N SER A 245 3.97 -57.17 30.92
CA SER A 245 2.86 -58.11 30.94
C SER A 245 3.35 -59.45 31.51
N GLU A 246 2.91 -59.77 32.72
CA GLU A 246 3.06 -61.12 33.27
C GLU A 246 1.69 -61.70 33.59
N LYS A 247 1.46 -62.87 33.00
CA LYS A 247 0.30 -63.75 33.14
C LYS A 247 0.12 -64.19 34.60
N ALA A 248 -1.12 -64.33 35.04
CA ALA A 248 -1.57 -65.49 35.83
C ALA A 248 -3.11 -65.49 35.93
N GLU A 249 -3.67 -66.68 35.66
CA GLU A 249 -4.95 -67.27 36.11
C GLU A 249 -6.20 -66.40 36.34
#